data_AF-A0A2V8ED83-F1
#
_entry.id   AF-A0A2V8ED83-F1
#
_cell.length_a   1.000
_cell.length_b   1.000
_cell.length_c   1.000
_cell.angle_alpha   90.00
_cell.angle_beta   90.00
_cell.angle_gamma   90.00
#
_symmetry.space_group_name_H-M   'P 1'
#
loop_
_entity.id
_entity.type
_entity.pdbx_description
1 polymer ?
#
loop_
_entity_poly.entity_id
_entity_poly.type
_entity_poly.pdbx_seq_one_letter_code
_entity_poly.pdbx_strand_id
1 'polypeptide(L)'
;MTMTTFDRHRSRETVEWILGWWWILPVLTTLLTLAGIAGQLSPPATGVAFKCFGAAAVLLVVKVLTWAIVSHEALGRHERAGVLVGLLLIAGGWVGGRNWIFEKQFSYLVAASRANLKLSVGELSGRILVFLGDRARHAPPAPVPATWERDELAVLNYQNETARTFDESFEPAVRWAHELLKQNGLIDPDLDAVYLRPTSPFEMQVIAVRLTRLARRLPDP
;
A
#
# COMPACT_ATOMS: atom_id res chain seq x y z
N MET A 1 -58.72 -2.29 -48.32
CA MET A 1 -57.68 -1.24 -48.30
C MET A 1 -57.47 -0.85 -46.84
N THR A 2 -56.68 -1.64 -46.12
CA THR A 2 -56.54 -1.65 -44.65
C THR A 2 -55.07 -1.92 -44.30
N MET A 3 -54.21 -0.99 -44.67
CA MET A 3 -52.76 -1.16 -44.58
C MET A 3 -52.11 0.18 -44.19
N THR A 4 -52.37 0.67 -42.98
CA THR A 4 -51.67 1.87 -42.44
C THR A 4 -51.45 1.87 -40.92
N THR A 5 -52.07 0.98 -40.13
CA THR A 5 -51.92 0.99 -38.66
C THR A 5 -50.77 0.13 -38.13
N PHE A 6 -50.35 -0.91 -38.85
CA PHE A 6 -49.30 -1.83 -38.36
C PHE A 6 -47.88 -1.23 -38.43
N ASP A 7 -47.63 -0.27 -39.33
CA ASP A 7 -46.27 0.26 -39.58
C ASP A 7 -45.86 1.40 -38.62
N ARG A 8 -46.84 2.07 -38.00
CA ARG A 8 -46.57 3.11 -36.98
C ARG A 8 -46.09 2.55 -35.64
N HIS A 9 -46.42 1.29 -35.34
CA HIS A 9 -46.04 0.70 -34.06
C HIS A 9 -44.57 0.25 -34.05
N ARG A 10 -44.06 -0.24 -35.18
CA ARG A 10 -42.70 -0.78 -35.32
C ARG A 10 -41.62 0.30 -35.41
N SER A 11 -41.96 1.48 -35.96
CA SER A 11 -41.05 2.62 -36.06
C SER A 11 -40.84 3.36 -34.74
N ARG A 12 -41.80 3.31 -33.80
CA ARG A 12 -41.62 3.87 -32.45
C ARG A 12 -40.69 3.02 -31.59
N GLU A 13 -40.84 1.69 -31.61
CA GLU A 13 -39.99 0.78 -30.83
C GLU A 13 -38.51 0.84 -31.23
N THR A 14 -38.22 1.02 -32.52
CA THR A 14 -36.83 1.10 -33.01
C THR A 14 -36.17 2.44 -32.70
N VAL A 15 -36.92 3.55 -32.74
CA VAL A 15 -36.39 4.88 -32.41
C VAL A 15 -36.13 5.02 -30.91
N GLU A 16 -37.00 4.48 -30.05
CA GLU A 16 -36.82 4.54 -28.58
C GLU A 16 -35.67 3.65 -28.10
N TRP A 17 -35.48 2.47 -28.71
CA TRP A 17 -34.37 1.58 -28.36
C TRP A 17 -33.00 2.16 -28.77
N ILE A 18 -32.92 2.80 -29.94
CA ILE A 18 -31.69 3.42 -30.44
C ILE A 18 -31.37 4.71 -29.67
N LEU A 19 -32.37 5.56 -29.35
CA LEU A 19 -32.13 6.77 -28.55
C LEU A 19 -31.75 6.45 -27.11
N GLY A 20 -32.37 5.45 -26.47
CA GLY A 20 -32.08 5.12 -25.07
C GLY A 20 -30.64 4.66 -24.85
N TRP A 21 -30.11 3.79 -25.71
CA TRP A 21 -28.77 3.23 -25.55
C TRP A 21 -27.65 4.21 -25.92
N TRP A 22 -27.83 5.02 -26.97
CA TRP A 22 -26.82 6.00 -27.40
C TRP A 22 -26.57 7.11 -26.37
N TRP A 23 -27.51 7.36 -25.47
CA TRP A 23 -27.38 8.40 -24.44
C TRP A 23 -26.72 7.93 -23.15
N ILE A 24 -26.75 6.63 -22.85
CA ILE A 24 -26.17 6.03 -21.63
C ILE A 24 -24.74 5.55 -21.89
N LEU A 25 -24.47 5.00 -23.08
CA LEU A 25 -23.17 4.49 -23.50
C LEU A 25 -22.00 5.47 -23.25
N PRO A 26 -22.09 6.76 -23.64
CA PRO A 26 -20.98 7.69 -23.50
C PRO A 26 -20.58 7.94 -22.05
N VAL A 27 -21.54 7.91 -21.13
CA VAL A 27 -21.29 8.16 -19.71
C VAL A 27 -20.68 6.93 -19.04
N LEU A 28 -21.18 5.74 -19.41
CA LEU A 28 -20.58 4.48 -18.99
C LEU A 28 -19.16 4.32 -19.50
N THR A 29 -18.91 4.64 -20.78
CA THR A 29 -17.55 4.55 -21.35
C THR A 29 -16.61 5.56 -20.72
N THR A 30 -17.02 6.80 -20.49
CA THR A 30 -16.17 7.79 -19.77
C THR A 30 -15.88 7.39 -18.33
N LEU A 31 -16.83 6.80 -17.61
CA LEU A 31 -16.58 6.27 -16.27
C LEU A 31 -15.58 5.11 -16.28
N LEU A 32 -15.74 4.18 -17.22
CA LEU A 32 -14.85 3.03 -17.36
C LEU A 32 -13.43 3.46 -17.78
N THR A 33 -13.30 4.43 -18.68
CA THR A 33 -11.99 4.96 -19.08
C THR A 33 -11.32 5.72 -17.95
N LEU A 34 -12.06 6.57 -17.21
CA LEU A 34 -11.54 7.26 -16.03
C LEU A 34 -11.13 6.27 -14.93
N ALA A 35 -11.91 5.22 -14.69
CA ALA A 35 -11.54 4.16 -13.76
C ALA A 35 -10.26 3.43 -14.20
N GLY A 36 -10.14 3.13 -15.50
CA GLY A 36 -8.95 2.51 -16.08
C GLY A 36 -7.70 3.38 -15.93
N ILE A 37 -7.80 4.67 -16.27
CA ILE A 37 -6.69 5.63 -16.13
C ILE A 37 -6.32 5.81 -14.65
N ALA A 38 -7.31 5.98 -13.77
CA ALA A 38 -7.07 6.12 -12.33
C ALA A 38 -6.38 4.90 -11.73
N GLY A 39 -6.62 3.70 -12.27
CA GLY A 39 -5.96 2.46 -11.86
C GLY A 39 -4.49 2.34 -12.26
N GLN A 40 -4.06 3.11 -13.26
CA GLN A 40 -2.70 3.09 -13.76
C GLN A 40 -1.81 4.15 -13.10
N LEU A 41 -2.41 5.14 -12.44
CA LEU A 41 -1.65 6.21 -11.78
C LEU A 41 -1.07 5.73 -10.44
N SER A 42 0.25 5.77 -10.33
CA SER A 42 1.01 5.59 -9.09
C SER A 42 1.78 6.89 -8.82
N PRO A 43 1.51 7.63 -7.72
CA PRO A 43 0.60 7.33 -6.60
C PRO A 43 -0.89 7.56 -6.91
N PRO A 44 -1.81 6.82 -6.24
CA PRO A 44 -3.24 7.01 -6.43
C PRO A 44 -3.67 8.36 -5.82
N ALA A 45 -4.11 9.30 -6.67
CA ALA A 45 -4.65 10.60 -6.26
C ALA A 45 -6.08 10.45 -5.70
N THR A 46 -6.24 9.77 -4.57
CA THR A 46 -7.54 9.34 -4.03
C THR A 46 -8.50 10.49 -3.75
N GLY A 47 -7.99 11.63 -3.29
CA GLY A 47 -8.82 12.81 -3.04
C GLY A 47 -9.47 13.37 -4.31
N VAL A 48 -8.74 13.36 -5.44
CA VAL A 48 -9.26 13.81 -6.74
C VAL A 48 -10.17 12.74 -7.32
N ALA A 49 -9.72 11.48 -7.31
CA ALA A 49 -10.49 10.35 -7.82
C ALA A 49 -11.85 10.25 -7.12
N PHE A 50 -11.92 10.36 -5.79
CA PHE A 50 -13.16 10.30 -5.03
C PHE A 50 -14.12 11.44 -5.37
N LYS A 51 -13.62 12.68 -5.49
CA LYS A 51 -14.45 13.83 -5.87
C LYS A 51 -14.98 13.71 -7.29
N CYS A 52 -14.14 13.31 -8.25
CA CYS A 52 -14.54 13.13 -9.64
C CYS A 52 -15.54 11.97 -9.80
N PHE A 53 -15.28 10.82 -9.17
CA PHE A 53 -16.20 9.68 -9.21
C PHE A 53 -17.54 9.98 -8.53
N GLY A 54 -17.50 10.64 -7.36
CA GLY A 54 -18.70 11.06 -6.66
C GLY A 54 -19.52 12.05 -7.48
N ALA A 55 -18.88 13.08 -8.07
CA ALA A 55 -19.55 14.03 -8.94
C ALA A 55 -20.18 13.34 -10.17
N ALA A 56 -19.46 12.41 -10.81
CA ALA A 56 -19.97 11.66 -11.95
C ALA A 56 -21.18 10.79 -11.58
N ALA A 57 -21.13 10.11 -10.43
CA ALA A 57 -22.26 9.32 -9.92
C ALA A 57 -23.48 10.20 -9.62
N VAL A 58 -23.29 11.35 -8.98
CA VAL A 58 -24.37 12.31 -8.69
C VAL A 58 -24.98 12.85 -9.99
N LEU A 59 -24.15 13.25 -10.96
CA LEU A 59 -24.63 13.74 -12.26
C LEU A 59 -25.44 12.68 -13.00
N LEU A 60 -25.02 11.41 -12.95
CA LEU A 60 -25.76 10.29 -13.49
C LEU A 60 -27.11 10.09 -12.82
N VAL A 61 -27.16 10.09 -11.48
CA VAL A 61 -28.41 9.96 -10.73
C VAL A 61 -29.36 11.09 -11.08
N VAL A 62 -28.88 12.34 -11.06
CA VAL A 62 -29.69 13.52 -11.42
C VAL A 62 -30.25 13.37 -12.82
N LYS A 63 -29.42 12.97 -13.80
CA LYS A 63 -29.85 12.78 -15.18
C LYS A 63 -30.92 11.69 -15.32
N VAL A 64 -30.74 10.54 -14.67
CA VAL A 64 -31.72 9.43 -14.68
C VAL A 64 -33.04 9.87 -14.07
N LEU A 65 -33.00 10.62 -12.96
CA LEU A 65 -34.19 11.16 -12.32
C LEU A 65 -34.90 12.20 -13.19
N THR A 66 -34.17 13.16 -13.78
CA THR A 66 -34.76 14.16 -14.68
C THR A 66 -35.45 13.49 -15.86
N TRP A 67 -34.82 12.48 -16.48
CA TRP A 67 -35.44 11.71 -17.55
C TRP A 67 -36.73 11.01 -17.09
N ALA A 68 -36.70 10.34 -15.94
CA ALA A 68 -37.86 9.65 -15.39
C ALA A 68 -39.03 10.59 -15.07
N ILE A 69 -38.75 11.81 -14.60
CA ILE A 69 -39.77 12.83 -14.32
C ILE A 69 -40.41 13.33 -15.62
N VAL A 70 -39.59 13.65 -16.63
CA VAL A 70 -40.08 14.15 -17.93
C VAL A 70 -40.90 13.09 -18.67
N SER A 71 -40.54 11.82 -18.52
CA SER A 71 -41.22 10.69 -19.20
C SER A 71 -42.33 10.03 -18.37
N HIS A 72 -42.72 10.58 -17.21
CA HIS A 72 -43.53 9.84 -16.23
C HIS A 72 -44.90 9.35 -16.74
N GLU A 73 -45.55 10.09 -17.63
CA GLU A 73 -46.85 9.72 -18.23
C GLU A 73 -46.71 8.61 -19.28
N ALA A 74 -45.56 8.53 -19.94
CA ALA A 74 -45.26 7.49 -20.94
C ALA A 74 -44.69 6.21 -20.29
N LEU A 75 -44.21 6.31 -19.05
CA LEU A 75 -43.47 5.26 -18.36
C LEU A 75 -44.35 4.06 -17.97
N GLY A 76 -44.27 3.00 -18.77
CA GLY A 76 -44.86 1.68 -18.47
C GLY A 76 -44.24 1.04 -17.22
N ARG A 77 -44.92 0.01 -16.66
CA ARG A 77 -44.42 -0.72 -15.47
C ARG A 77 -43.00 -1.27 -15.64
N HIS A 78 -42.68 -1.78 -16.83
CA HIS A 78 -41.36 -2.34 -17.14
C HIS A 78 -40.25 -1.28 -17.16
N GLU A 79 -40.53 -0.11 -17.69
CA GLU A 79 -39.57 0.99 -17.77
C GLU A 79 -39.27 1.59 -16.39
N ARG A 80 -40.28 1.68 -15.51
CA ARG A 80 -40.08 2.10 -14.11
C ARG A 80 -39.14 1.14 -13.36
N ALA A 81 -39.27 -0.16 -13.60
CA ALA A 81 -38.34 -1.15 -13.06
C ALA A 81 -36.93 -0.96 -13.64
N GLY A 82 -36.81 -0.63 -14.93
CA GLY A 82 -35.54 -0.29 -15.58
C GLY A 82 -34.83 0.91 -14.94
N VAL A 83 -35.55 1.99 -14.62
CA VAL A 83 -35.01 3.15 -13.90
C VAL A 83 -34.45 2.75 -12.54
N LEU A 84 -35.22 1.96 -11.77
CA LEU A 84 -34.80 1.50 -10.45
C LEU A 84 -33.53 0.65 -10.54
N VAL A 85 -33.48 -0.30 -11.49
CA VAL A 85 -32.29 -1.11 -11.74
C VAL A 85 -31.10 -0.23 -12.15
N GLY A 86 -31.31 0.78 -13.01
CA GLY A 86 -30.27 1.73 -13.40
C GLY A 86 -29.69 2.51 -12.21
N LEU A 87 -30.55 3.02 -11.32
CA LEU A 87 -30.12 3.71 -10.10
C LEU A 87 -29.35 2.78 -9.16
N LEU A 88 -29.80 1.53 -9.00
CA LEU A 88 -29.09 0.52 -8.20
C LEU A 88 -27.72 0.18 -8.80
N LEU A 89 -27.61 0.10 -10.13
CA LEU A 89 -26.33 -0.12 -10.81
C LEU A 89 -25.38 1.06 -10.62
N ILE A 90 -25.87 2.31 -10.68
CA ILE A 90 -25.05 3.50 -10.41
C ILE A 90 -24.57 3.50 -8.95
N ALA A 91 -25.45 3.23 -8.01
CA ALA A 91 -25.11 3.15 -6.59
C ALA A 91 -24.08 2.03 -6.31
N GLY A 92 -24.32 0.83 -6.85
CA GLY A 92 -23.40 -0.30 -6.74
C GLY A 92 -22.05 -0.04 -7.38
N GLY A 93 -22.04 0.58 -8.57
CA GLY A 93 -20.81 0.99 -9.26
C GLY A 93 -20.01 2.02 -8.47
N TRP A 94 -20.68 3.00 -7.84
CA TRP A 94 -20.02 3.97 -6.97
C TRP A 94 -19.40 3.31 -5.73
N VAL A 95 -20.14 2.46 -5.01
CA VAL A 95 -19.62 1.74 -3.83
C VAL A 95 -18.46 0.83 -4.21
N GLY A 96 -18.59 0.08 -5.30
CA GLY A 96 -17.52 -0.79 -5.81
C GLY A 96 -16.28 -0.02 -6.20
N GLY A 97 -16.43 1.07 -6.95
CA GLY A 97 -15.33 1.96 -7.33
C GLY A 97 -14.62 2.58 -6.12
N ARG A 98 -15.39 3.00 -5.11
CA ARG A 98 -14.85 3.53 -3.84
C ARG A 98 -14.00 2.48 -3.12
N ASN A 99 -14.49 1.26 -2.97
CA ASN A 99 -13.77 0.17 -2.31
C ASN A 99 -12.48 -0.18 -3.07
N TRP A 100 -12.55 -0.23 -4.41
CA TRP A 100 -11.38 -0.51 -5.24
C TRP A 100 -10.30 0.58 -5.13
N ILE A 101 -10.67 1.87 -5.09
CA ILE A 101 -9.73 2.98 -4.88
C ILE A 101 -9.05 2.83 -3.50
N PHE A 102 -9.81 2.51 -2.45
CA PHE A 102 -9.25 2.31 -1.12
C PHE A 102 -8.30 1.11 -1.05
N GLU A 103 -8.64 0.01 -1.71
CA GLU A 103 -7.77 -1.16 -1.78
C GLU A 103 -6.42 -0.80 -2.42
N LYS A 104 -6.44 -0.01 -3.50
CA LYS A 104 -5.22 0.49 -4.15
C LYS A 104 -4.44 1.46 -3.28
N GLN A 105 -5.12 2.38 -2.59
CA GLN A 105 -4.46 3.28 -1.65
C GLN A 105 -3.80 2.53 -0.50
N PHE A 106 -4.50 1.55 0.07
CA PHE A 106 -3.99 0.71 1.13
C PHE A 106 -2.77 -0.08 0.64
N SER A 107 -2.87 -0.72 -0.52
CA SER A 107 -1.75 -1.43 -1.16
C SER A 107 -0.52 -0.53 -1.35
N TYR A 108 -0.72 0.70 -1.83
CA TYR A 108 0.35 1.68 -2.00
C TYR A 108 0.97 2.10 -0.65
N LEU A 109 0.15 2.36 0.36
CA LEU A 109 0.64 2.72 1.69
C LEU A 109 1.42 1.57 2.35
N VAL A 110 0.97 0.34 2.16
CA VAL A 110 1.69 -0.87 2.63
C VAL A 110 3.02 -1.02 1.89
N ALA A 111 3.05 -0.83 0.57
CA ALA A 111 4.29 -0.87 -0.21
C ALA A 111 5.27 0.23 0.22
N ALA A 112 4.80 1.46 0.38
CA ALA A 112 5.60 2.58 0.86
C ALA A 112 6.12 2.36 2.29
N SER A 113 5.29 1.82 3.19
CA SER A 113 5.70 1.46 4.55
C SER A 113 6.79 0.39 4.57
N ARG A 114 6.68 -0.64 3.72
CA ARG A 114 7.73 -1.67 3.54
C ARG A 114 9.02 -1.09 2.98
N ALA A 115 8.94 -0.20 1.99
CA ALA A 115 10.11 0.47 1.44
C ALA A 115 10.81 1.34 2.50
N ASN A 116 10.05 2.09 3.29
CA ASN A 116 10.58 2.86 4.42
C ASN A 116 11.23 1.96 5.48
N LEU A 117 10.59 0.84 5.85
CA LEU A 117 11.18 -0.13 6.77
C LEU A 117 12.50 -0.69 6.22
N LYS A 118 12.55 -1.07 4.93
CA LYS A 118 13.76 -1.55 4.25
C LYS A 118 14.89 -0.53 4.32
N LEU A 119 14.60 0.74 4.09
CA LEU A 119 15.57 1.84 4.21
C LEU A 119 16.03 2.04 5.65
N SER A 120 15.11 2.16 6.62
CA SER A 120 15.45 2.39 8.03
C SER A 120 16.27 1.25 8.62
N VAL A 121 15.97 -0.01 8.28
CA VAL A 121 16.78 -1.16 8.71
C VAL A 121 18.16 -1.17 8.04
N GLY A 122 18.23 -0.78 6.77
CA GLY A 122 19.49 -0.59 6.05
C GLY A 122 20.38 0.46 6.70
N GLU A 123 19.81 1.62 7.04
CA GLU A 123 20.51 2.71 7.73
C GLU A 123 20.97 2.29 9.13
N LEU A 124 20.11 1.61 9.91
CA LEU A 124 20.45 1.10 11.22
C LEU A 124 21.66 0.15 11.16
N SER A 125 21.63 -0.81 10.23
CA SER A 125 22.77 -1.71 10.00
C SER A 125 24.05 -0.96 9.63
N GLY A 126 23.95 0.02 8.72
CA GLY A 126 25.08 0.87 8.36
C GLY A 126 25.68 1.59 9.56
N ARG A 127 24.83 2.17 10.43
CA ARG A 127 25.25 2.85 11.66
C ARG A 127 25.94 1.91 12.64
N ILE A 128 25.44 0.68 12.80
CA ILE A 128 26.09 -0.33 13.65
C ILE A 128 27.48 -0.68 13.09
N LEU A 129 27.61 -0.89 11.78
CA LEU A 129 28.90 -1.20 11.16
C LEU A 129 29.91 -0.04 11.28
N VAL A 130 29.45 1.20 11.14
CA VAL A 130 30.28 2.39 11.37
C VAL A 130 30.73 2.46 12.83
N PHE A 131 29.83 2.22 13.79
CA PHE A 131 30.17 2.15 15.22
C PHE A 131 31.24 1.09 15.49
N LEU A 132 31.07 -0.13 14.97
CA LEU A 132 32.07 -1.19 15.14
C LEU A 132 33.41 -0.85 14.48
N GLY A 133 33.37 -0.22 13.31
CA GLY A 133 34.57 0.26 12.62
C GLY A 133 35.31 1.34 13.42
N ASP A 134 34.58 2.24 14.09
CA ASP A 134 35.16 3.25 14.95
C ASP A 134 35.75 2.65 16.23
N ARG A 135 35.04 1.71 16.88
CA ARG A 135 35.57 0.97 18.02
C ARG A 135 36.83 0.18 17.63
N ALA A 136 36.84 -0.51 16.50
CA ALA A 136 38.03 -1.25 16.06
C ALA A 136 39.29 -0.38 15.92
N ARG A 137 39.15 0.92 15.55
CA ARG A 137 40.28 1.86 15.48
C ARG A 137 40.84 2.29 16.84
N HIS A 138 40.01 2.21 17.88
CA HIS A 138 40.34 2.59 19.25
C HIS A 138 40.54 1.37 20.15
N ALA A 139 40.67 0.17 19.57
CA ALA A 139 40.85 -1.05 20.33
C ALA A 139 42.23 -1.03 21.05
N PRO A 140 42.31 -1.51 22.29
CA PRO A 140 43.58 -1.67 22.98
C PRO A 140 44.49 -2.63 22.19
N PRO A 141 45.82 -2.47 22.31
CA PRO A 141 46.77 -3.37 21.65
C PRO A 141 46.59 -4.80 22.16
N ALA A 142 47.00 -5.77 21.32
CA ALA A 142 46.98 -7.17 21.71
C ALA A 142 47.87 -7.41 22.93
N PRO A 143 47.47 -8.27 23.89
CA PRO A 143 48.26 -8.57 25.07
C PRO A 143 49.65 -9.11 24.71
N VAL A 144 50.68 -8.56 25.34
CA VAL A 144 52.07 -9.04 25.19
C VAL A 144 52.54 -9.75 26.46
N PRO A 145 53.45 -10.75 26.39
CA PRO A 145 53.82 -11.55 27.56
C PRO A 145 54.30 -10.74 28.77
N ALA A 146 54.96 -9.60 28.56
CA ALA A 146 55.46 -8.74 29.63
C ALA A 146 54.36 -7.99 30.40
N THR A 147 53.19 -7.75 29.79
CA THR A 147 52.08 -6.97 30.36
C THR A 147 50.74 -7.69 30.22
N TRP A 148 50.76 -9.01 30.09
CA TRP A 148 49.62 -9.85 29.73
C TRP A 148 48.38 -9.53 30.57
N GLU A 149 48.49 -9.63 31.90
CA GLU A 149 47.36 -9.43 32.82
C GLU A 149 46.73 -8.03 32.68
N ARG A 150 47.57 -7.01 32.52
CA ARG A 150 47.11 -5.62 32.36
C ARG A 150 46.41 -5.42 31.02
N ASP A 151 46.98 -5.96 29.95
CA ASP A 151 46.47 -5.79 28.60
C ASP A 151 45.19 -6.62 28.40
N GLU A 152 45.11 -7.81 28.98
CA GLU A 152 43.90 -8.65 29.03
C GLU A 152 42.76 -7.92 29.75
N LEU A 153 43.03 -7.35 30.94
CA LEU A 153 42.05 -6.55 31.66
C LEU A 153 41.59 -5.32 30.84
N ALA A 154 42.51 -4.67 30.13
CA ALA A 154 42.17 -3.55 29.26
C ALA A 154 41.26 -3.98 28.09
N VAL A 155 41.53 -5.13 27.46
CA VAL A 155 40.68 -5.71 26.40
C VAL A 155 39.29 -6.04 26.93
N LEU A 156 39.20 -6.70 28.09
CA LEU A 156 37.91 -7.07 28.70
C LEU A 156 37.08 -5.82 29.05
N ASN A 157 37.70 -4.82 29.67
CA ASN A 157 37.02 -3.55 29.98
C ASN A 157 36.55 -2.83 28.70
N TYR A 158 37.37 -2.83 27.66
CA TYR A 158 37.03 -2.23 26.38
C TYR A 158 35.85 -2.93 25.68
N GLN A 159 35.81 -4.26 25.73
CA GLN A 159 34.71 -5.05 25.19
C GLN A 159 33.41 -4.81 25.96
N ASN A 160 33.47 -4.80 27.30
CA ASN A 160 32.33 -4.49 28.16
C ASN A 160 31.78 -3.08 27.92
N GLU A 161 32.66 -2.08 27.77
CA GLU A 161 32.26 -0.73 27.41
C GLU A 161 31.60 -0.69 26.03
N THR A 162 32.16 -1.39 25.04
CA THR A 162 31.59 -1.49 23.69
C THR A 162 30.18 -2.08 23.72
N ALA A 163 29.98 -3.16 24.47
CA ALA A 163 28.67 -3.79 24.65
C ALA A 163 27.67 -2.84 25.32
N ARG A 164 28.06 -2.18 26.40
CA ARG A 164 27.21 -1.19 27.07
C ARG A 164 26.81 -0.04 26.14
N THR A 165 27.76 0.55 25.41
CA THR A 165 27.48 1.64 24.46
C THR A 165 26.59 1.16 23.32
N PHE A 166 26.77 -0.08 22.88
CA PHE A 166 25.89 -0.68 21.89
C PHE A 166 24.46 -0.80 22.41
N ASP A 167 24.28 -1.33 23.62
CA ASP A 167 22.97 -1.52 24.24
C ASP A 167 22.23 -0.17 24.38
N GLU A 168 22.92 0.85 24.90
CA GLU A 168 22.36 2.20 25.07
C GLU A 168 21.97 2.86 23.74
N SER A 169 22.76 2.64 22.68
CA SER A 169 22.62 3.38 21.41
C SER A 169 21.75 2.67 20.37
N PHE A 170 21.74 1.33 20.38
CA PHE A 170 21.20 0.53 19.27
C PHE A 170 20.17 -0.52 19.70
N GLU A 171 20.18 -1.04 20.94
CA GLU A 171 19.26 -2.10 21.37
C GLU A 171 17.78 -1.74 21.11
N PRO A 172 17.28 -0.52 21.44
CA PRO A 172 15.88 -0.19 21.19
C PRO A 172 15.52 -0.22 19.70
N ALA A 173 16.42 0.28 18.85
CA ALA A 173 16.20 0.34 17.41
C ALA A 173 16.31 -1.05 16.77
N VAL A 174 17.26 -1.88 17.22
CA VAL A 174 17.42 -3.28 16.78
C VAL A 174 16.19 -4.10 17.15
N ARG A 175 15.70 -3.98 18.39
CA ARG A 175 14.47 -4.65 18.84
C ARG A 175 13.26 -4.21 18.04
N TRP A 176 13.08 -2.91 17.84
CA TRP A 176 11.97 -2.38 17.05
C TRP A 176 12.01 -2.88 15.60
N ALA A 177 13.19 -2.82 14.96
CA ALA A 177 13.39 -3.31 13.60
C ALA A 177 13.10 -4.81 13.49
N HIS A 178 13.59 -5.59 14.45
CA HIS A 178 13.38 -7.04 14.52
C HIS A 178 11.90 -7.41 14.66
N GLU A 179 11.18 -6.77 15.58
CA GLU A 179 9.74 -7.02 15.76
C GLU A 179 8.93 -6.64 14.52
N LEU A 180 9.27 -5.53 13.85
CA LEU A 180 8.60 -5.15 12.60
C LEU A 180 8.88 -6.13 11.46
N LEU A 181 10.11 -6.63 11.34
CA LEU A 181 10.45 -7.67 10.35
C LEU A 181 9.69 -8.96 10.65
N LYS A 182 9.60 -9.37 11.92
CA LYS A 182 8.83 -10.53 12.38
C LYS A 182 7.35 -10.39 12.09
N GLN A 183 6.75 -9.21 12.29
CA GLN A 183 5.36 -8.92 11.92
C GLN A 183 5.11 -9.05 10.40
N ASN A 184 6.15 -8.85 9.58
CA ASN A 184 6.11 -9.09 8.13
C ASN A 184 6.42 -10.56 7.76
N GLY A 185 6.48 -11.47 8.74
CA GLY A 185 6.78 -12.89 8.53
C GLY A 185 8.25 -13.21 8.24
N LEU A 186 9.15 -12.24 8.44
CA LEU A 186 10.59 -12.41 8.22
C LEU A 186 11.26 -12.79 9.53
N ILE A 187 11.50 -14.08 9.72
CA ILE A 187 12.11 -14.65 10.93
C ILE A 187 13.51 -15.20 10.58
N ASP A 188 14.47 -15.00 11.47
CA ASP A 188 15.81 -15.57 11.40
C ASP A 188 16.17 -16.14 12.79
N PRO A 189 16.15 -17.46 12.98
CA PRO A 189 16.40 -18.10 14.28
C PRO A 189 17.75 -17.71 14.91
N ASP A 190 18.76 -17.47 14.08
CA ASP A 190 20.09 -17.10 14.58
C ASP A 190 20.12 -15.64 15.04
N LEU A 191 19.32 -14.77 14.41
CA LEU A 191 19.14 -13.40 14.88
C LEU A 191 18.38 -13.41 16.21
N ASP A 192 17.33 -14.23 16.33
CA ASP A 192 16.53 -14.39 17.55
C ASP A 192 17.37 -14.82 18.75
N ALA A 193 18.41 -15.63 18.52
CA ALA A 193 19.31 -16.09 19.58
C ALA A 193 20.26 -14.98 20.10
N VAL A 194 20.61 -14.01 19.26
CA VAL A 194 21.73 -13.08 19.53
C VAL A 194 21.28 -11.64 19.78
N TYR A 195 20.15 -11.21 19.22
CA TYR A 195 19.75 -9.79 19.21
C TYR A 195 19.42 -9.20 20.59
N LEU A 196 19.12 -10.02 21.60
CA LEU A 196 18.68 -9.53 22.91
C LEU A 196 19.84 -8.93 23.72
N ARG A 197 21.03 -9.52 23.65
CA ARG A 197 22.23 -9.09 24.39
C ARG A 197 23.50 -9.55 23.67
N PRO A 198 23.98 -8.82 22.66
CA PRO A 198 25.25 -9.15 22.04
C PRO A 198 26.40 -8.90 23.01
N THR A 199 27.18 -9.94 23.27
CA THR A 199 28.31 -9.93 24.19
C THR A 199 29.63 -9.55 23.49
N SER A 200 29.68 -9.69 22.17
CA SER A 200 30.91 -9.46 21.39
C SER A 200 30.70 -8.55 20.18
N PRO A 201 31.75 -7.83 19.73
CA PRO A 201 31.71 -7.06 18.47
C PRO A 201 31.33 -7.91 17.25
N PHE A 202 31.70 -9.19 17.25
CA PHE A 202 31.32 -10.13 16.20
C PHE A 202 29.81 -10.37 16.18
N GLU A 203 29.19 -10.61 17.32
CA GLU A 203 27.73 -10.75 17.43
C GLU A 203 26.99 -9.51 16.96
N MET A 204 27.46 -8.31 17.33
CA MET A 204 26.91 -7.03 16.83
C MET A 204 27.02 -6.91 15.30
N GLN A 205 28.13 -7.36 14.71
CA GLN A 205 28.29 -7.40 13.26
C GLN A 205 27.31 -8.39 12.61
N VAL A 206 27.12 -9.56 13.20
CA VAL A 206 26.15 -10.56 12.75
C VAL A 206 24.74 -9.98 12.77
N ILE A 207 24.36 -9.26 13.83
CA ILE A 207 23.07 -8.57 13.93
C ILE A 207 22.90 -7.59 12.77
N ALA A 208 23.87 -6.69 12.53
CA ALA A 208 23.80 -5.72 11.45
C ALA A 208 23.61 -6.37 10.06
N VAL A 209 24.45 -7.38 9.76
CA VAL A 209 24.40 -8.08 8.48
C VAL A 209 23.08 -8.83 8.29
N ARG A 210 22.58 -9.50 9.34
CA ARG A 210 21.32 -10.26 9.30
C ARG A 210 20.11 -9.33 9.16
N LEU A 211 20.08 -8.20 9.87
CA LEU A 211 19.04 -7.19 9.71
C LEU A 211 18.95 -6.70 8.26
N THR A 212 20.08 -6.35 7.63
CA THR A 212 20.09 -5.96 6.21
C THR A 212 19.64 -7.09 5.30
N ARG A 213 20.09 -8.32 5.56
CA ARG A 213 19.69 -9.50 4.77
C ARG A 213 18.18 -9.73 4.85
N LEU A 214 17.58 -9.61 6.03
CA LEU A 214 16.13 -9.70 6.22
C LEU A 214 15.39 -8.56 5.53
N ALA A 215 15.85 -7.32 5.69
CA ALA A 215 15.26 -6.16 5.02
C ALA A 215 15.26 -6.31 3.49
N ARG A 216 16.31 -6.91 2.90
CA ARG A 216 16.36 -7.19 1.46
C ARG A 216 15.34 -8.23 0.99
N ARG A 217 14.80 -9.07 1.88
CA ARG A 217 13.72 -10.02 1.57
C ARG A 217 12.34 -9.37 1.58
N LEU A 218 12.20 -8.13 2.05
CA LEU A 218 10.96 -7.39 1.89
C LEU A 218 10.67 -7.20 0.38
N PRO A 219 9.43 -7.42 -0.07
CA PRO A 219 9.04 -7.18 -1.46
C PRO A 219 9.41 -5.75 -1.88
N ASP A 220 9.92 -5.62 -3.10
CA ASP A 220 10.09 -4.30 -3.69
C ASP A 220 8.72 -3.67 -3.97
N PRO A 221 8.60 -2.34 -3.83
CA PRO A 221 7.35 -1.61 -4.04
C PRO A 221 6.87 -1.66 -5.50
#